data_AF-A0A837KNV0-F1
#
_entry.id   AF-A0A837KNV0-F1
#
_cell.length_a   1.000
_cell.length_b   1.000
_cell.length_c   1.000
_cell.angle_alpha   90.00
_cell.angle_beta   90.00
_cell.angle_gamma   90.00
#
_symmetry.space_group_name_H-M   'P 1'
#
loop_
_entity.id
_entity.type
_entity.pdbx_description
1 polymer ?
#
loop_
_entity_poly.entity_id
_entity_poly.type
_entity_poly.pdbx_seq_one_letter_code
_entity_poly.pdbx_strand_id
1 'polypeptide(L)'
;MDNPLTLNRYTYTHNNPLRFIDPSGNHSVEHYGGGGGGGNVRFPSITNPKRVEVEYKPRTVKLSTSEVDTLRYKAMQKYYERQQVNTRGMEKPASVINNGRATIEAAKANPNEFNGKSVDEVAKMLKAQGYDIKIEASTKSRSGAMIIKISNTGGERNITQVQVSPGGGRHGESPYIKISTSDQGTIKIVNGRLENYKSQGPEKNTTIIFSER
;
A
#
# COMPACT_ATOMS: atom_id res chain seq x y z
N MET A 1 37.65 -26.86 -0.10
CA MET A 1 37.46 -25.49 -0.65
C MET A 1 36.00 -25.17 -0.46
N ASP A 2 35.76 -24.74 0.77
CA ASP A 2 34.51 -24.87 1.48
C ASP A 2 33.65 -23.64 1.24
N ASN A 3 32.40 -23.91 0.87
CA ASN A 3 31.37 -22.91 0.65
C ASN A 3 31.25 -21.99 1.89
N PRO A 4 31.54 -20.69 1.78
CA PRO A 4 31.52 -19.77 2.92
C PRO A 4 30.13 -19.56 3.54
N LEU A 5 29.07 -20.13 2.94
CA LEU A 5 27.71 -20.11 3.47
C LEU A 5 27.41 -21.20 4.52
N THR A 6 28.28 -22.19 4.70
CA THR A 6 28.05 -23.26 5.70
C THR A 6 28.50 -22.90 7.12
N LEU A 7 29.13 -21.74 7.32
CA LEU A 7 29.57 -21.24 8.63
C LEU A 7 28.57 -20.32 9.34
N ASN A 8 27.40 -20.07 8.76
CA ASN A 8 26.34 -19.32 9.43
C ASN A 8 25.55 -20.24 10.37
N ARG A 9 26.06 -20.44 11.58
CA ARG A 9 25.36 -21.14 12.68
C ARG A 9 24.32 -20.25 13.39
N TYR A 10 24.04 -19.06 12.86
CA TYR A 10 23.08 -18.12 13.42
C TYR A 10 22.01 -17.78 12.39
N THR A 11 20.77 -18.07 12.76
CA THR A 11 19.56 -17.70 12.02
C THR A 11 19.45 -16.17 12.03
N TYR A 12 19.62 -15.54 10.86
CA TYR A 12 19.31 -14.12 10.70
C TYR A 12 17.80 -13.90 10.84
N THR A 13 17.33 -13.68 12.06
CA THR A 13 16.04 -13.05 12.31
C THR A 13 16.27 -11.55 12.42
N HIS A 14 16.19 -10.85 11.30
CA HIS A 14 16.04 -9.41 11.33
C HIS A 14 14.61 -9.11 11.78
N ASN A 15 14.48 -8.66 13.03
CA ASN A 15 13.24 -8.18 13.66
C ASN A 15 12.27 -9.25 14.19
N ASN A 16 12.72 -10.05 15.17
CA ASN A 16 11.82 -10.68 16.13
C ASN A 16 11.95 -9.98 17.51
N PRO A 17 10.97 -9.21 17.98
CA PRO A 17 11.02 -8.53 19.28
C PRO A 17 10.66 -9.50 20.41
N LEU A 18 11.43 -10.58 20.55
CA LEU A 18 11.44 -11.39 21.76
C LEU A 18 12.61 -10.91 22.61
N ARG A 19 12.31 -9.89 23.41
CA ARG A 19 13.15 -9.40 24.52
C ARG A 19 13.43 -10.57 25.45
N PHE A 20 14.62 -11.17 25.36
CA PHE A 20 15.12 -12.01 26.42
C PHE A 20 15.56 -11.07 27.55
N ILE A 21 14.72 -10.93 28.57
CA ILE A 21 15.08 -10.29 29.83
C ILE A 21 15.51 -11.43 30.74
N ASP A 22 16.81 -11.50 31.05
CA ASP A 22 17.32 -12.34 32.10
C ASP A 22 16.69 -11.90 33.45
N PRO A 23 15.99 -12.77 34.20
CA PRO A 23 15.40 -12.44 35.49
C PRO A 23 16.40 -11.95 36.55
N SER A 24 17.70 -12.07 36.30
CA SER A 24 18.76 -11.61 37.20
C SER A 24 19.37 -10.23 36.86
N GLY A 25 18.94 -9.60 35.75
CA GLY A 25 19.17 -8.17 35.51
C GLY A 25 20.61 -7.74 35.14
N ASN A 26 21.45 -8.62 34.61
CA ASN A 26 22.78 -8.26 34.10
C ASN A 26 22.79 -8.04 32.58
N HIS A 27 23.32 -6.91 32.13
CA HIS A 27 23.63 -6.65 30.72
C HIS A 27 25.15 -6.72 30.54
N SER A 28 25.65 -7.54 29.62
CA SER A 28 27.05 -7.52 29.22
C SER A 28 27.38 -6.20 28.52
N VAL A 29 28.36 -5.47 29.02
CA VAL A 29 28.89 -4.27 28.36
C VAL A 29 29.86 -4.73 27.27
N GLU A 30 29.47 -4.58 26.01
CA GLU A 30 30.39 -4.77 24.87
C GLU A 30 31.39 -3.60 24.83
N HIS A 31 32.66 -3.89 25.11
CA HIS A 31 33.75 -2.96 24.86
C HIS A 31 34.14 -3.01 23.37
N TYR A 32 33.76 -1.98 22.61
CA TYR A 32 34.42 -1.66 21.34
C TYR A 32 35.77 -1.01 21.67
N GLY A 33 36.89 -1.68 21.33
CA GLY A 33 38.22 -1.14 21.54
C GLY A 33 39.27 -1.90 20.74
N GLY A 34 39.53 -1.45 19.52
CA GLY A 34 40.69 -1.88 18.74
C GLY A 34 41.97 -1.22 19.24
N GLY A 35 43.01 -2.05 19.46
CA GLY A 35 44.41 -1.81 19.08
C GLY A 35 45.30 -0.88 19.91
N GLY A 36 46.50 -1.39 20.25
CA GLY A 36 47.72 -0.57 20.36
C GLY A 36 48.44 -0.64 21.70
N GLY A 37 49.61 -1.31 21.72
CA GLY A 37 50.48 -1.37 22.88
C GLY A 37 51.30 -0.10 23.14
N GLY A 38 51.78 -0.01 24.39
CA GLY A 38 53.05 0.64 24.75
C GLY A 38 53.02 2.15 25.01
N GLY A 39 52.81 2.56 26.27
CA GLY A 39 53.13 3.91 26.73
C GLY A 39 52.38 4.34 27.98
N ASN A 40 53.12 4.62 29.06
CA ASN A 40 52.62 4.96 30.40
C ASN A 40 51.62 6.14 30.44
N VAL A 41 50.39 5.85 30.88
CA VAL A 41 49.51 6.81 31.56
C VAL A 41 48.82 6.07 32.70
N ARG A 42 49.21 6.38 33.95
CA ARG A 42 48.50 5.89 35.15
C ARG A 42 47.16 6.62 35.22
N PHE A 43 46.11 6.01 34.66
CA PHE A 43 44.74 6.46 34.93
C PHE A 43 44.39 6.08 36.38
N PRO A 44 43.94 7.02 37.22
CA PRO A 44 43.40 6.65 38.53
C PRO A 44 42.24 5.70 38.30
N SER A 45 42.30 4.51 38.90
CA SER A 45 41.21 3.57 38.89
C SER A 45 39.97 4.29 39.44
N ILE A 46 38.97 4.54 38.61
CA ILE A 46 37.65 4.97 39.07
C ILE A 46 37.08 3.76 39.82
N THR A 47 37.39 3.66 41.11
CA THR A 47 36.78 2.69 42.00
C THR A 47 35.33 3.12 42.21
N ASN A 48 34.41 2.27 41.74
CA ASN A 48 32.95 2.40 41.77
C ASN A 48 32.35 3.56 40.96
N PRO A 49 31.85 3.34 39.73
CA PRO A 49 30.76 4.17 39.25
C PRO A 49 29.58 3.99 40.20
N LYS A 50 29.26 5.01 41.01
CA LYS A 50 27.98 5.04 41.72
C LYS A 50 26.88 4.88 40.68
N ARG A 51 26.23 3.71 40.66
CA ARG A 51 25.03 3.45 39.87
C ARG A 51 23.98 4.48 40.31
N VAL A 52 23.75 5.50 39.48
CA VAL A 52 22.62 6.41 39.67
C VAL A 52 21.39 5.61 39.29
N GLU A 53 20.72 5.06 40.29
CA GLU A 53 19.45 4.37 40.12
C GLU A 53 18.40 5.44 39.81
N VAL A 54 18.12 5.64 38.51
CA VAL A 54 17.03 6.52 38.09
C VAL A 54 15.73 5.80 38.42
N GLU A 55 15.11 6.18 39.53
CA GLU A 55 13.81 5.67 39.94
C GLU A 55 12.77 5.97 38.85
N TYR A 56 12.42 4.97 38.05
CA TYR A 56 11.35 5.10 37.06
C TYR A 56 10.01 5.09 37.79
N LYS A 57 9.46 6.27 38.05
CA LYS A 57 8.08 6.41 38.53
C LYS A 57 7.15 6.36 37.31
N PRO A 58 6.40 5.27 37.06
CA PRO A 58 5.44 5.25 35.97
C PRO A 58 4.39 6.33 36.23
N ARG A 59 4.34 7.34 35.36
CA ARG A 59 3.33 8.39 35.45
C ARG A 59 2.03 7.86 34.87
N THR A 60 1.04 7.61 35.73
CA THR A 60 -0.32 7.30 35.27
C THR A 60 -0.95 8.57 34.72
N VAL A 61 -1.20 8.61 33.41
CA VAL A 61 -1.94 9.70 32.77
C VAL A 61 -3.41 9.32 32.75
N LYS A 62 -4.26 10.10 33.42
CA LYS A 62 -5.72 9.94 33.29
C LYS A 62 -6.14 10.63 31.99
N LEU A 63 -6.47 9.82 30.99
CA LEU A 63 -6.97 10.31 29.71
C LEU A 63 -8.50 10.22 29.70
N SER A 64 -9.14 11.22 29.12
CA SER A 64 -10.57 11.16 28.80
C SER A 64 -10.84 10.13 27.70
N THR A 65 -12.07 9.61 27.62
CA THR A 65 -12.48 8.65 26.58
C THR A 65 -12.19 9.19 25.18
N SER A 66 -12.45 10.48 24.93
CA SER A 66 -12.15 11.14 23.65
C SER A 66 -10.67 11.18 23.30
N GLU A 67 -9.78 11.35 24.28
CA GLU A 67 -8.33 11.33 24.04
C GLU A 67 -7.85 9.91 23.74
N VAL A 68 -8.42 8.91 24.39
CA VAL A 68 -8.14 7.49 24.10
C VAL A 68 -8.58 7.13 22.68
N ASP A 69 -9.77 7.55 22.26
CA ASP A 69 -10.27 7.33 20.90
C ASP A 69 -9.40 8.01 19.85
N THR A 70 -8.95 9.24 20.12
CA THR A 70 -8.05 9.98 19.24
C THR A 70 -6.69 9.28 19.11
N LEU A 71 -6.13 8.76 20.21
CA LEU A 71 -4.89 8.00 20.19
C LEU A 71 -5.04 6.69 19.45
N ARG A 72 -6.17 5.99 19.65
CA ARG A 72 -6.50 4.76 18.93
C ARG A 72 -6.61 5.00 17.43
N TYR A 73 -7.26 6.09 17.03
CA TYR A 73 -7.35 6.50 15.62
C TYR A 73 -5.96 6.81 15.02
N LYS A 74 -5.13 7.59 15.72
CA LYS A 74 -3.76 7.90 15.27
C LYS A 74 -2.87 6.65 15.17
N ALA A 75 -2.99 5.72 16.11
CA ALA A 75 -2.27 4.45 16.08
C ALA A 75 -2.71 3.57 14.89
N MET A 76 -4.02 3.57 14.60
CA MET A 76 -4.61 2.87 13.45
C MET A 76 -4.12 3.45 12.12
N GLN A 77 -4.07 4.78 11.98
CA GLN A 77 -3.50 5.45 10.79
C GLN A 77 -2.03 5.06 10.56
N LYS A 78 -1.20 5.14 11.61
CA LYS A 78 0.21 4.70 11.52
C LYS A 78 0.37 3.22 11.17
N TYR A 79 -0.54 2.36 11.61
CA TYR A 79 -0.54 0.95 11.22
C TYR A 79 -0.81 0.79 9.72
N TYR A 80 -1.84 1.45 9.19
CA TYR A 80 -2.14 1.44 7.76
C TYR A 80 -1.01 2.02 6.90
N GLU A 81 -0.40 3.13 7.33
CA GLU A 81 0.78 3.70 6.67
C GLU A 81 1.94 2.70 6.65
N ARG A 82 2.22 2.00 7.76
CA ARG A 82 3.28 0.96 7.80
C ARG A 82 2.98 -0.22 6.89
N GLN A 83 1.72 -0.63 6.74
CA GLN A 83 1.34 -1.67 5.78
C GLN A 83 1.64 -1.23 4.34
N GLN A 84 1.42 0.04 3.99
CA GLN A 84 1.81 0.60 2.69
C GLN A 84 3.34 0.72 2.50
N VAL A 85 4.11 0.77 3.59
CA VAL A 85 5.57 0.82 3.55
C VAL A 85 6.20 -0.55 3.29
N ASN A 86 5.51 -1.65 3.61
CA ASN A 86 6.03 -3.00 3.39
C ASN A 86 6.06 -3.42 1.90
N THR A 87 5.51 -2.59 0.99
CA THR A 87 5.61 -2.76 -0.47
C THR A 87 6.78 -2.00 -1.10
N ARG A 88 7.66 -1.35 -0.31
CA ARG A 88 8.80 -0.54 -0.81
C ARG A 88 9.86 -1.28 -1.64
N GLY A 89 9.82 -2.61 -1.70
CA GLY A 89 10.70 -3.44 -2.54
C GLY A 89 10.04 -3.97 -3.82
N MET A 90 8.74 -3.76 -4.00
CA MET A 90 8.06 -4.02 -5.26
C MET A 90 7.94 -2.69 -5.99
N GLU A 91 8.57 -2.56 -7.16
CA GLU A 91 8.33 -1.40 -8.03
C GLU A 91 6.81 -1.24 -8.17
N LYS A 92 6.30 -0.07 -7.75
CA LYS A 92 4.87 0.21 -7.84
C LYS A 92 4.48 -0.01 -9.31
N PRO A 93 3.55 -0.94 -9.60
CA PRO A 93 3.19 -1.21 -10.98
C PRO A 93 2.71 0.10 -11.62
N ALA A 94 3.13 0.32 -12.86
CA ALA A 94 2.84 1.55 -13.58
C ALA A 94 1.34 1.85 -13.54
N SER A 95 1.01 3.13 -13.37
CA SER A 95 -0.38 3.60 -13.33
C SER A 95 -1.09 3.22 -14.63
N VAL A 96 -2.30 2.65 -14.54
CA VAL A 96 -3.18 2.33 -15.67
C VAL A 96 -3.52 3.60 -16.44
N ILE A 97 -3.63 4.73 -15.73
CA ILE A 97 -3.74 6.04 -16.34
C ILE A 97 -2.43 6.80 -16.12
N ASN A 98 -1.69 7.06 -17.19
CA ASN A 98 -0.40 7.72 -17.16
C ASN A 98 -0.31 8.77 -18.27
N ASN A 99 0.17 9.97 -17.95
CA ASN A 99 0.26 11.12 -18.87
C ASN A 99 -1.06 11.36 -19.62
N GLY A 100 -2.17 11.27 -18.89
CA GLY A 100 -3.50 11.42 -19.47
C GLY A 100 -3.91 10.28 -20.41
N ARG A 101 -3.23 9.12 -20.42
CA ARG A 101 -3.56 7.98 -21.30
C ARG A 101 -3.90 6.73 -20.52
N ALA A 102 -4.91 6.00 -21.00
CA ALA A 102 -5.18 4.64 -20.58
C ALA A 102 -4.85 3.66 -21.70
N THR A 103 -4.11 2.60 -21.38
CA THR A 103 -3.80 1.52 -22.32
C THR A 103 -4.18 0.14 -21.77
N ILE A 104 -4.51 -0.78 -22.67
CA ILE A 104 -4.80 -2.19 -22.34
C ILE A 104 -3.61 -2.84 -21.64
N GLU A 105 -2.39 -2.52 -22.09
CA GLU A 105 -1.15 -3.07 -21.53
C GLU A 105 -0.95 -2.63 -20.08
N ALA A 106 -1.12 -1.33 -19.80
CA ALA A 106 -1.03 -0.81 -18.44
C ALA A 106 -2.11 -1.43 -17.53
N ALA A 107 -3.33 -1.59 -18.05
CA ALA A 107 -4.42 -2.25 -17.33
C ALA A 107 -4.14 -3.74 -17.04
N LYS A 108 -3.46 -4.46 -17.95
CA LYS A 108 -3.03 -5.85 -17.73
C LYS A 108 -1.87 -5.95 -16.73
N ALA A 109 -0.98 -4.97 -16.73
CA ALA A 109 0.16 -4.90 -15.81
C ALA A 109 -0.28 -4.56 -14.38
N ASN A 110 -1.30 -3.71 -14.23
CA ASN A 110 -1.82 -3.27 -12.94
C ASN A 110 -3.36 -3.39 -12.83
N PRO A 111 -3.92 -4.61 -12.90
CA PRO A 111 -5.37 -4.78 -12.92
C PRO A 111 -6.05 -4.45 -11.57
N ASN A 112 -5.25 -4.34 -10.49
CA ASN A 112 -5.73 -4.02 -9.15
C ASN A 112 -5.80 -2.52 -8.86
N GLU A 113 -5.37 -1.65 -9.79
CA GLU A 113 -5.27 -0.21 -9.53
C GLU A 113 -6.54 0.42 -9.00
N PHE A 114 -7.69 -0.03 -9.51
CA PHE A 114 -8.98 0.55 -9.14
C PHE A 114 -9.79 -0.30 -8.18
N ASN A 115 -9.20 -1.36 -7.63
CA ASN A 115 -9.89 -2.22 -6.67
C ASN A 115 -10.26 -1.42 -5.41
N GLY A 116 -11.52 -1.48 -5.00
CA GLY A 116 -12.05 -0.76 -3.85
C GLY A 116 -12.15 0.76 -4.00
N LYS A 117 -11.80 1.34 -5.15
CA LYS A 117 -11.88 2.80 -5.35
C LYS A 117 -13.31 3.25 -5.61
N SER A 118 -13.70 4.30 -4.90
CA SER A 118 -14.93 5.05 -5.14
C SER A 118 -14.85 5.90 -6.41
N VAL A 119 -16.01 6.37 -6.89
CA VAL A 119 -16.07 7.29 -8.03
C VAL A 119 -15.26 8.57 -7.78
N ASP A 120 -15.27 9.08 -6.54
CA ASP A 120 -14.57 10.32 -6.18
C ASP A 120 -13.06 10.15 -6.18
N GLU A 121 -12.56 8.98 -5.79
CA GLU A 121 -11.13 8.66 -5.86
C GLU A 121 -10.66 8.51 -7.31
N VAL A 122 -11.44 7.82 -8.16
CA VAL A 122 -11.16 7.71 -9.59
C VAL A 122 -11.21 9.09 -10.26
N ALA A 123 -12.19 9.92 -9.89
CA ALA A 123 -12.32 11.30 -10.34
C ALA A 123 -11.10 12.16 -9.96
N LYS A 124 -10.59 12.03 -8.73
CA LYS A 124 -9.36 12.71 -8.29
C LYS A 124 -8.15 12.27 -9.11
N MET A 125 -8.02 10.97 -9.41
CA MET A 125 -6.94 10.45 -10.25
C MET A 125 -7.00 11.04 -11.66
N LEU A 126 -8.19 11.09 -12.27
CA LEU A 126 -8.38 11.70 -13.59
C LEU A 126 -8.03 13.19 -13.59
N LYS A 127 -8.49 13.95 -12.60
CA LYS A 127 -8.13 15.37 -12.44
C LYS A 127 -6.63 15.58 -12.30
N ALA A 128 -5.94 14.72 -11.54
CA ALA A 128 -4.49 14.75 -11.41
C ALA A 128 -3.75 14.50 -12.74
N GLN A 129 -4.42 13.88 -13.72
CA GLN A 129 -3.93 13.67 -15.08
C GLN A 129 -4.40 14.76 -16.06
N GLY A 130 -4.99 15.85 -15.56
CA GLY A 130 -5.43 16.99 -16.37
C GLY A 130 -6.77 16.79 -17.08
N TYR A 131 -7.62 15.88 -16.62
CA TYR A 131 -8.96 15.70 -17.17
C TYR A 131 -9.99 16.64 -16.52
N ASP A 132 -10.81 17.25 -17.39
CA ASP A 132 -12.01 17.98 -16.99
C ASP A 132 -13.18 17.00 -16.96
N ILE A 133 -13.80 16.86 -15.79
CA ILE A 133 -14.74 15.79 -15.53
C ILE A 133 -16.07 16.27 -14.95
N LYS A 134 -17.13 15.53 -15.28
CA LYS A 134 -18.46 15.64 -14.68
C LYS A 134 -18.91 14.27 -14.19
N ILE A 135 -19.35 14.19 -12.95
CA ILE A 135 -19.87 12.95 -12.35
C ILE A 135 -21.40 12.94 -12.47
N GLU A 136 -21.96 11.82 -12.91
CA GLU A 136 -23.40 11.60 -13.00
C GLU A 136 -23.76 10.15 -12.66
N ALA A 137 -25.01 9.90 -12.24
CA ALA A 137 -25.50 8.55 -12.05
C ALA A 137 -25.75 7.87 -13.41
N SER A 138 -25.49 6.57 -13.51
CA SER A 138 -25.83 5.80 -14.70
C SER A 138 -27.34 5.62 -14.80
N THR A 139 -27.92 6.11 -15.89
CA THR A 139 -29.36 5.93 -16.18
C THR A 139 -29.73 4.49 -16.57
N LYS A 140 -28.72 3.67 -16.92
CA LYS A 140 -28.91 2.28 -17.40
C LYS A 140 -28.63 1.24 -16.34
N SER A 141 -27.99 1.61 -15.23
CA SER A 141 -27.68 0.69 -14.15
C SER A 141 -28.82 0.57 -13.16
N ARG A 142 -29.10 -0.65 -12.72
CA ARG A 142 -30.03 -0.93 -11.60
C ARG A 142 -29.32 -1.05 -10.26
N SER A 143 -27.99 -1.11 -10.27
CA SER A 143 -27.14 -1.36 -9.11
C SER A 143 -26.36 -0.12 -8.66
N GLY A 144 -26.72 1.08 -9.17
CA GLY A 144 -26.13 2.33 -8.71
C GLY A 144 -24.75 2.64 -9.30
N ALA A 145 -24.48 2.21 -10.53
CA ALA A 145 -23.23 2.59 -11.20
C ALA A 145 -23.16 4.10 -11.44
N MET A 146 -21.96 4.66 -11.33
CA MET A 146 -21.69 6.08 -11.56
C MET A 146 -20.81 6.26 -12.80
N ILE A 147 -20.99 7.38 -13.48
CA ILE A 147 -20.30 7.72 -14.72
C ILE A 147 -19.55 9.03 -14.51
N ILE A 148 -18.29 9.02 -14.92
CA ILE A 148 -17.41 10.18 -15.03
C ILE A 148 -17.30 10.49 -16.52
N LYS A 149 -17.99 11.54 -16.97
CA LYS A 149 -17.88 12.08 -18.33
C LYS A 149 -16.70 13.01 -18.43
N ILE A 150 -15.95 12.92 -19.53
CA ILE A 150 -14.77 13.74 -19.79
C ILE A 150 -15.10 14.72 -20.92
N SER A 151 -14.76 16.00 -20.73
CA SER A 151 -15.04 17.05 -21.71
C SER A 151 -13.84 17.44 -22.56
N ASN A 152 -12.62 17.25 -22.08
CA ASN A 152 -11.39 17.73 -22.73
C ASN A 152 -10.57 16.59 -23.37
N THR A 153 -11.24 15.75 -24.15
CA THR A 153 -10.64 14.65 -24.91
C THR A 153 -9.82 15.13 -26.11
N GLY A 154 -8.72 14.45 -26.45
CA GLY A 154 -7.90 14.74 -27.64
C GLY A 154 -6.42 15.01 -27.32
N GLY A 155 -5.60 15.02 -28.37
CA GLY A 155 -4.14 15.05 -28.26
C GLY A 155 -3.62 13.79 -27.58
N GLU A 156 -2.88 13.96 -26.48
CA GLU A 156 -2.43 12.82 -25.69
C GLU A 156 -3.57 12.21 -24.87
N ARG A 157 -4.67 12.90 -24.59
CA ARG A 157 -5.75 12.38 -23.71
C ARG A 157 -6.76 11.52 -24.47
N ASN A 158 -6.77 10.22 -24.22
CA ASN A 158 -7.61 9.26 -24.94
C ASN A 158 -8.86 8.80 -24.19
N ILE A 159 -9.05 9.10 -22.91
CA ILE A 159 -10.21 8.64 -22.15
C ILE A 159 -11.40 9.55 -22.43
N THR A 160 -12.54 8.98 -22.82
CA THR A 160 -13.78 9.71 -23.12
C THR A 160 -14.82 9.59 -21.99
N GLN A 161 -14.84 8.44 -21.31
CA GLN A 161 -15.77 8.18 -20.22
C GLN A 161 -15.20 7.09 -19.30
N VAL A 162 -15.44 7.22 -17.99
CA VAL A 162 -15.19 6.14 -17.02
C VAL A 162 -16.48 5.81 -16.29
N GLN A 163 -16.84 4.54 -16.19
CA GLN A 163 -17.94 4.07 -15.36
C GLN A 163 -17.38 3.25 -14.20
N VAL A 164 -17.78 3.60 -12.99
CA VAL A 164 -17.49 2.85 -11.77
C VAL A 164 -18.76 2.11 -11.38
N SER A 165 -18.70 0.79 -11.34
CA SER A 165 -19.85 -0.07 -11.08
C SER A 165 -19.60 -0.95 -9.86
N PRO A 166 -20.50 -0.97 -8.86
CA PRO A 166 -20.38 -1.88 -7.72
C PRO A 166 -20.65 -3.35 -8.10
N GLY A 167 -21.03 -3.61 -9.36
CA GLY A 167 -21.38 -4.94 -9.85
C GLY A 167 -22.89 -5.12 -9.96
N GLY A 168 -23.34 -6.36 -10.09
CA GLY A 168 -24.74 -6.77 -10.10
C GLY A 168 -25.35 -7.00 -11.49
N GLY A 169 -26.61 -7.42 -11.49
CA GLY A 169 -27.39 -7.69 -12.70
C GLY A 169 -26.88 -8.92 -13.45
N ARG A 170 -26.80 -8.81 -14.79
CA ARG A 170 -26.45 -9.93 -15.68
C ARG A 170 -24.96 -10.31 -15.66
N HIS A 171 -24.12 -9.49 -15.02
CA HIS A 171 -22.66 -9.64 -15.03
C HIS A 171 -22.07 -10.24 -13.75
N GLY A 172 -22.93 -10.65 -12.80
CA GLY A 172 -22.50 -11.13 -11.48
C GLY A 172 -22.25 -9.97 -10.52
N GLU A 173 -21.93 -10.30 -9.27
CA GLU A 173 -21.80 -9.32 -8.17
C GLU A 173 -20.45 -8.59 -8.17
N SER A 174 -19.50 -9.03 -9.00
CA SER A 174 -18.17 -8.43 -9.09
C SER A 174 -18.21 -6.95 -9.50
N PRO A 175 -17.65 -6.05 -8.66
CA PRO A 175 -17.42 -4.66 -9.03
C PRO A 175 -16.53 -4.57 -10.27
N TYR A 176 -16.70 -3.53 -11.07
CA TYR A 176 -15.84 -3.29 -12.22
C TYR A 176 -15.73 -1.81 -12.56
N ILE A 177 -14.66 -1.49 -13.25
CA ILE A 177 -14.47 -0.19 -13.91
C ILE A 177 -14.42 -0.38 -15.40
N LYS A 178 -15.13 0.50 -16.11
CA LYS A 178 -15.18 0.53 -17.57
C LYS A 178 -14.62 1.86 -18.04
N ILE A 179 -13.50 1.81 -18.75
CA ILE A 179 -12.80 2.95 -19.32
C ILE A 179 -13.06 2.92 -20.83
N SER A 180 -13.82 3.90 -21.31
CA SER A 180 -14.00 4.12 -22.74
C SER A 180 -12.90 5.05 -23.23
N THR A 181 -12.19 4.63 -24.27
CA THR A 181 -11.13 5.40 -24.92
C THR A 181 -11.48 5.71 -26.37
N SER A 182 -10.82 6.72 -26.94
CA SER A 182 -11.00 7.14 -28.34
C SER A 182 -10.29 6.23 -29.34
N ASP A 183 -9.28 5.46 -28.89
CA ASP A 183 -8.33 4.73 -29.77
C ASP A 183 -8.18 3.25 -29.44
N GLN A 184 -8.44 2.81 -28.20
CA GLN A 184 -8.32 1.40 -27.78
C GLN A 184 -9.66 0.70 -27.54
N GLY A 185 -10.77 1.38 -27.84
CA GLY A 185 -12.11 0.88 -27.56
C GLY A 185 -12.43 0.97 -26.06
N THR A 186 -13.00 -0.09 -25.49
CA THR A 186 -13.35 -0.11 -24.06
C THR A 186 -12.46 -1.09 -23.30
N ILE A 187 -11.85 -0.60 -22.22
CA ILE A 187 -11.12 -1.42 -21.26
C ILE A 187 -12.04 -1.65 -20.05
N LYS A 188 -12.36 -2.90 -19.76
CA LYS A 188 -13.21 -3.28 -18.61
C LYS A 188 -12.39 -4.08 -17.62
N ILE A 189 -12.16 -3.54 -16.43
CA ILE A 189 -11.38 -4.17 -15.37
C ILE A 189 -12.36 -4.66 -14.32
N VAL A 190 -12.51 -5.97 -14.20
CA VAL A 190 -13.42 -6.64 -13.28
C VAL A 190 -12.65 -7.07 -12.03
N ASN A 191 -13.19 -6.75 -10.87
CA ASN A 191 -12.66 -7.19 -9.60
C ASN A 191 -13.10 -8.63 -9.30
N GLY A 192 -12.14 -9.55 -9.35
CA GLY A 192 -12.34 -10.97 -9.14
C GLY A 192 -11.88 -11.82 -10.33
N ARG A 193 -12.29 -13.09 -10.30
CA ARG A 193 -11.93 -14.12 -11.28
C ARG A 193 -12.90 -14.19 -12.47
N LEU A 194 -12.39 -14.66 -13.61
CA LEU A 194 -13.18 -14.94 -14.80
C LEU A 194 -14.34 -15.92 -14.51
N GLU A 195 -14.13 -16.91 -13.65
CA GLU A 195 -15.12 -17.94 -13.30
C GLU A 195 -16.38 -17.35 -12.66
N ASN A 196 -16.23 -16.25 -11.91
CA ASN A 196 -17.33 -15.57 -11.22
C ASN A 196 -18.05 -14.55 -12.12
N TYR A 197 -17.47 -14.29 -13.29
CA TYR A 197 -17.97 -13.30 -14.23
C TYR A 197 -18.94 -13.91 -15.23
N LYS A 198 -20.20 -13.46 -15.16
CA LYS A 198 -21.25 -13.91 -16.08
C LYS A 198 -21.21 -13.04 -17.34
N SER A 199 -20.70 -13.58 -18.44
CA SER A 199 -20.80 -12.93 -19.76
C SER A 199 -21.99 -13.48 -20.54
N GLN A 200 -22.78 -12.60 -21.17
CA GLN A 200 -23.91 -12.98 -22.04
C GLN A 200 -23.48 -13.09 -23.52
N GLY A 201 -22.17 -13.11 -23.79
CA GLY A 201 -21.60 -13.15 -25.14
C GLY A 201 -20.45 -12.15 -25.32
N PRO A 202 -19.81 -12.10 -26.49
CA PRO A 202 -18.72 -11.17 -26.76
C PRO A 202 -19.20 -9.71 -26.66
N GLU A 203 -18.61 -8.95 -25.74
CA GLU A 203 -18.82 -7.50 -25.64
C GLU A 203 -18.05 -6.81 -26.78
N LYS A 204 -18.76 -6.15 -27.71
CA LYS A 204 -18.14 -5.49 -28.88
C LYS A 204 -17.10 -4.45 -28.45
N ASN A 205 -15.94 -4.47 -29.11
CA ASN A 205 -14.81 -3.55 -28.90
C ASN A 205 -14.42 -3.37 -27.42
N THR A 206 -14.59 -4.42 -26.61
CA THR A 206 -14.31 -4.38 -25.17
C THR A 206 -13.27 -5.44 -24.82
N THR A 207 -12.16 -5.00 -24.23
CA THR A 207 -11.18 -5.90 -23.62
C THR A 207 -11.48 -6.01 -22.13
N ILE A 208 -11.78 -7.23 -21.68
CA ILE A 208 -12.07 -7.53 -20.28
C ILE A 208 -10.81 -8.06 -19.61
N ILE A 209 -10.46 -7.48 -18.46
CA ILE A 209 -9.29 -7.81 -17.64
C ILE A 209 -9.79 -8.15 -16.24
N PHE A 210 -9.27 -9.23 -15.66
CA PHE A 210 -9.62 -9.69 -14.32
C PHE A 210 -8.48 -9.40 -13.35
N SER A 211 -8.82 -8.93 -12.16
CA SER A 211 -7.84 -8.59 -11.12
C SER A 211 -7.24 -9.82 -10.43
N GLU A 212 -7.98 -10.92 -10.45
CA GLU A 212 -7.57 -12.21 -9.89
C GLU A 212 -7.41 -13.24 -11.02
N ARG A 213 -6.39 -14.09 -10.90
CA ARG A 213 -6.16 -15.23 -11.79
C ARG A 213 -6.86 -16.47 -11.26
#